data_AF-A0A1A9MBD0-F1
#
_entry.id   AF-A0A1A9MBD0-F1
#
_cell.length_a   1.000
_cell.length_b   1.000
_cell.length_c   1.000
_cell.angle_alpha   90.00
_cell.angle_beta   90.00
_cell.angle_gamma   90.00
#
_symmetry.space_group_name_H-M   'P 1'
#
loop_
_entity.id
_entity.type
_entity.pdbx_description
1 polymer ?
#
loop_
_entity_poly.entity_id
_entity_poly.type
_entity_poly.pdbx_seq_one_letter_code
_entity_poly.pdbx_strand_id
1 'polypeptide(L)' 'MEWFQDTLYLACDRGLFTLDGENRLVEVVDMHLSPNPSCRHLHANDGVLWSCGPKHVTWTANGRQWIEVTL' A
#
# COMPACT_ATOMS: atom_id res chain seq x y z
N MET A 1 -4.22 -7.11 -4.95
CA MET A 1 -3.69 -7.66 -3.68
C MET A 1 -2.28 -8.14 -3.95
N GLU A 2 -1.42 -8.10 -2.95
CA GLU A 2 -0.02 -8.52 -3.09
C GLU A 2 0.58 -8.90 -1.73
N TRP A 3 1.45 -9.90 -1.71
CA TRP A 3 2.20 -10.26 -0.50
C TRP A 3 3.51 -9.46 -0.41
N PHE A 4 3.79 -8.91 0.75
CA PHE A 4 5.04 -8.20 1.03
C PHE A 4 5.46 -8.40 2.48
N GLN A 5 6.66 -8.91 2.72
CA GLN A 5 7.22 -9.15 4.07
C GLN A 5 6.22 -9.86 5.00
N ASP A 6 5.70 -11.01 4.56
CA ASP A 6 4.72 -11.83 5.28
C ASP A 6 3.38 -11.14 5.62
N THR A 7 3.10 -10.01 4.98
CA THR A 7 1.84 -9.26 5.13
C THR A 7 1.11 -9.22 3.79
N LEU A 8 -0.19 -9.55 3.81
CA LEU A 8 -1.06 -9.40 2.64
C LEU A 8 -1.58 -7.97 2.57
N TYR A 9 -1.24 -7.26 1.49
CA TYR A 9 -1.74 -5.93 1.19
C TYR A 9 -2.87 -5.97 0.16
N LEU A 10 -3.89 -5.16 0.40
CA LEU A 10 -5.10 -5.06 -0.42
C LEU A 10 -5.29 -3.61 -0.85
N ALA A 11 -5.29 -3.33 -2.15
CA ALA A 11 -5.59 -2.00 -2.67
C ALA A 11 -7.05 -1.91 -3.13
N CYS A 12 -7.71 -0.80 -2.78
CA CYS A 12 -8.97 -0.40 -3.36
C CYS A 12 -9.08 1.13 -3.45
N ASP A 13 -10.16 1.64 -4.03
CA ASP A 13 -10.37 3.08 -4.21
C ASP A 13 -10.43 3.87 -2.89
N ARG A 14 -10.54 3.19 -1.73
CA ARG A 14 -10.53 3.82 -0.39
C ARG A 14 -9.15 3.85 0.26
N GLY A 15 -8.15 3.15 -0.28
CA GLY A 15 -6.80 3.06 0.30
C GLY A 15 -6.21 1.64 0.26
N LEU A 16 -5.21 1.40 1.11
CA LEU A 16 -4.60 0.09 1.31
C LEU A 16 -5.02 -0.54 2.62
N PHE A 17 -5.23 -1.84 2.64
CA PHE A 17 -5.64 -2.57 3.83
C PHE A 17 -4.74 -3.79 4.04
N THR A 18 -4.72 -4.30 5.27
CA THR A 18 -4.07 -5.57 5.61
C THR A 18 -5.04 -6.48 6.36
N LEU A 19 -4.59 -7.71 6.66
CA LEU A 19 -5.29 -8.61 7.57
C LEU A 19 -4.60 -8.61 8.93
N ASP A 20 -5.38 -8.72 10.00
CA ASP A 20 -4.86 -8.97 11.34
C ASP A 20 -4.59 -10.47 11.57
N GLY A 21 -4.13 -10.83 12.77
CA GLY A 21 -3.88 -12.22 13.16
C GLY A 21 -5.13 -13.11 13.21
N GLU A 22 -6.33 -12.54 13.10
CA GLU A 22 -7.62 -13.24 13.04
C GLU A 22 -8.21 -13.24 11.61
N ASN A 23 -7.42 -12.87 10.59
CA ASN A 23 -7.84 -12.71 9.20
C ASN A 23 -8.97 -11.69 8.99
N ARG A 24 -9.08 -10.70 9.87
CA ARG A 24 -10.01 -9.59 9.68
C ARG A 24 -9.30 -8.46 8.94
N LEU A 25 -10.05 -7.83 8.05
CA LEU A 25 -9.60 -6.61 7.36
C LEU A 25 -9.40 -5.50 8.39
N VAL A 26 -8.16 -5.10 8.58
CA VAL A 26 -7.78 -3.95 9.42
C VAL A 26 -7.51 -2.75 8.54
N GLU A 27 -7.96 -1.61 9.06
CA GLU A 27 -8.16 -0.38 8.30
C GLU A 27 -6.84 0.27 7.84
N VAL A 28 -6.95 0.88 6.65
CA VAL A 28 -6.09 1.85 5.97
C VAL A 28 -4.66 1.91 6.50
N VAL A 29 -3.71 1.31 5.78
CA VAL A 29 -2.30 1.65 5.90
C VAL A 29 -2.20 3.16 5.68
N ASP A 30 -2.07 3.90 6.77
CA ASP A 30 -1.89 5.35 6.71
C ASP A 30 -0.52 5.58 6.08
N MET A 31 -0.54 5.99 4.82
CA MET A 31 0.68 6.30 4.08
C MET A 31 1.34 7.58 4.60
N HIS A 32 0.66 8.35 5.44
CA HIS A 32 1.09 9.66 5.94
C HIS A 32 1.45 10.64 4.80
N LEU A 33 0.71 10.58 3.70
CA LEU A 33 0.85 11.43 2.51
C LEU A 33 -0.37 12.35 2.37
N SER A 34 -0.15 13.58 1.90
CA SER A 34 -1.21 14.57 1.68
C SER A 34 -1.14 15.11 0.24
N PRO A 35 -2.21 14.97 -0.55
CA PRO A 35 -3.50 14.34 -0.22
C PRO A 35 -3.39 12.81 -0.06
N ASN A 36 -4.44 12.18 0.49
CA ASN A 36 -4.48 10.72 0.57
C ASN A 36 -4.34 10.12 -0.84
N PRO A 37 -3.37 9.20 -1.05
CA PRO A 37 -3.08 8.66 -2.35
C PRO A 37 -4.18 7.71 -2.82
N SER A 38 -4.50 7.81 -4.10
CA SER A 38 -5.34 6.84 -4.78
C SER A 38 -4.58 5.51 -4.91
N CYS A 39 -5.21 4.39 -4.57
CA CYS A 39 -4.59 3.05 -4.64
C CYS A 39 -5.41 2.12 -5.52
N ARG A 40 -4.78 1.31 -6.39
CA ARG A 40 -5.51 0.34 -7.22
C ARG A 40 -4.74 -0.94 -7.52
N HIS A 41 -3.51 -0.81 -8.00
CA HIS A 41 -2.65 -1.93 -8.29
C HIS A 41 -1.50 -1.99 -7.29
N LEU A 42 -1.15 -3.22 -6.90
CA LEU A 42 0.00 -3.48 -6.04
C LEU A 42 0.99 -4.36 -6.79
N HIS A 43 2.27 -4.16 -6.52
CA HIS A 43 3.32 -5.03 -7.02
C HIS A 43 4.49 -5.06 -6.03
N ALA A 44 4.89 -6.26 -5.62
CA ALA A 44 6.01 -6.47 -4.71
C ALA A 44 7.12 -7.24 -5.42
N ASN A 45 8.31 -6.66 -5.43
CA ASN A 45 9.52 -7.34 -5.89
C ASN A 45 10.77 -6.66 -5.32
N ASP A 46 11.88 -7.39 -5.23
CA ASP A 46 13.20 -6.87 -4.81
C ASP A 46 13.18 -6.04 -3.51
N GLY A 47 12.35 -6.46 -2.54
CA GLY A 47 12.23 -5.79 -1.25
C GLY A 47 11.44 -4.48 -1.25
N VAL A 48 10.75 -4.16 -2.35
CA VAL A 48 9.91 -2.97 -2.48
C VAL A 48 8.46 -3.37 -2.80
N LEU A 49 7.51 -2.69 -2.15
CA LEU A 49 6.10 -2.73 -2.50
C LEU A 49 5.69 -1.42 -3.16
N TRP A 50 5.09 -1.53 -4.32
CA TRP A 50 4.52 -0.43 -5.10
C TRP A 50 3.00 -0.39 -4.97
N SER A 51 2.43 0.80 -4.82
CA SER A 51 1.01 1.08 -5.00
C SER A 51 0.83 2.08 -6.14
N CYS A 52 0.14 1.65 -7.19
CA CYS A 52 -0.12 2.44 -8.38
C CYS A 52 -1.63 2.70 -8.48
N GLY A 53 -2.04 3.94 -8.21
CA GLY A 53 -3.40 4.40 -8.45
C GLY A 53 -3.49 5.37 -9.64
N PRO A 54 -4.72 5.80 -10.00
CA PRO A 54 -4.93 6.68 -11.14
C PRO A 54 -4.26 8.05 -11.06
N LYS A 55 -3.98 8.53 -9.83
CA LYS A 55 -3.41 9.87 -9.59
C LYS A 55 -2.06 9.85 -8.89
N HIS A 56 -1.73 8.77 -8.19
CA HIS A 56 -0.55 8.69 -7.33
C HIS A 56 0.12 7.34 -7.53
N VAL A 57 1.45 7.36 -7.56
CA VAL A 57 2.29 6.17 -7.46
C VAL A 57 3.12 6.32 -6.19
N THR A 58 3.01 5.36 -5.29
CA THR A 58 3.74 5.35 -4.03
C THR A 58 4.50 4.03 -3.85
N TRP A 59 5.58 4.07 -3.07
CA TRP A 59 6.34 2.87 -2.77
C TRP A 59 6.77 2.83 -1.30
N THR A 60 7.06 1.63 -0.82
CA THR A 60 7.63 1.39 0.51
C THR A 60 8.63 0.24 0.47
N ALA A 61 9.67 0.33 1.29
CA ALA A 61 10.61 -0.76 1.54
C ALA A 61 10.32 -1.54 2.84
N ASN A 62 9.36 -1.08 3.66
CA ASN A 62 9.14 -1.62 5.00
C ASN A 62 7.67 -1.69 5.42
N GLY A 63 6.73 -1.33 4.55
CA GLY A 63 5.29 -1.38 4.84
C GLY A 63 4.78 -0.29 5.78
N ARG A 64 5.68 0.57 6.31
CA ARG A 64 5.37 1.59 7.33
C ARG A 64 5.59 3.02 6.83
N GLN A 65 6.63 3.23 6.03
CA GLN A 65 6.95 4.52 5.45
C GLN A 65 6.71 4.46 3.96
N TRP A 66 5.88 5.36 3.46
CA TRP A 66 5.50 5.44 2.06
C TRP A 66 6.04 6.71 1.44
N ILE A 67 6.54 6.60 0.22
CA ILE A 67 7.11 7.70 -0.54
C ILE A 67 6.30 7.84 -1.82
N GLU A 68 5.80 9.05 -2.08
CA GLU A 68 5.19 9.38 -3.36
C GLU A 68 6.26 9.59 -4.42
N VAL A 69 6.04 9.02 -5.61
CA VAL A 69 6.84 9.35 -6.79
C VAL A 69 6.27 10.61 -7.42
N THR A 70 6.96 11.72 -7.18
CA THR A 70 6.71 12.99 -7.86
C THR A 70 7.73 13.17 -8.99
N LEU A 71 7.28 13.74 -10.11
CA LEU A 71 8.12 14.19 -11.21
C LEU A 71 8.47 15.67 -11.04
#